data_AF-A0A1W9X2L4-F1
#
_entry.id   AF-A0A1W9X2L4-F1
#
_cell.length_a   1.000
_cell.length_b   1.000
_cell.length_c   1.000
_cell.angle_alpha   90.00
_cell.angle_beta   90.00
_cell.angle_gamma   90.00
#
_symmetry.space_group_name_H-M   'P 1'
#
loop_
_entity.id
_entity.type
_entity.pdbx_description
1 polymer ?
#
loop_
_entity_poly.entity_id
_entity_poly.type
_entity_poly.pdbx_seq_one_letter_code
_entity_poly.pdbx_strand_id
1 'polypeptide(L)'
;VIELIPMLFRLLNNDSVFVIDEIERSLHHLLIKKRFALLLNHERFQNVQSQLIASTHEVLLLDIKRLFRKDEIWFINRRRISCLLFSQC
;
A
#
# COMPACT_ATOMS: atom_id res chain seq x y z
N VAL A 1 -1.51 5.81 -14.73
CA VAL A 1 -0.59 6.71 -13.95
C VAL A 1 -1.32 7.87 -13.25
N ILE A 2 -2.33 8.50 -13.87
CA ILE A 2 -3.06 9.68 -13.33
C ILE A 2 -4.04 9.35 -12.18
N GLU A 3 -4.48 8.10 -12.04
CA GLU A 3 -5.53 7.71 -11.09
C GLU A 3 -5.13 7.79 -9.60
N LEU A 4 -3.83 7.78 -9.28
CA LEU A 4 -3.36 7.79 -7.89
C LEU A 4 -3.50 9.17 -7.22
N ILE A 5 -3.39 10.26 -7.99
CA ILE A 5 -3.43 11.64 -7.45
C ILE A 5 -4.78 11.99 -6.82
N PRO A 6 -5.93 11.78 -7.50
CA PRO A 6 -7.22 12.06 -6.87
C PRO A 6 -7.50 11.15 -5.67
N MET A 7 -6.97 9.92 -5.65
CA MET A 7 -7.05 9.03 -4.49
C MET A 7 -6.27 9.60 -3.29
N LEU A 8 -5.03 10.06 -3.50
CA LEU A 8 -4.23 10.71 -2.46
C LEU A 8 -4.91 11.97 -1.91
N PHE A 9 -5.55 12.75 -2.78
CA PHE A 9 -6.31 13.93 -2.36
C PHE A 9 -7.51 13.55 -1.48
N ARG A 10 -8.20 12.46 -1.79
CA ARG A 10 -9.32 11.96 -0.98
C ARG A 10 -8.84 11.39 0.36
N LEU A 11 -7.75 10.63 0.38
CA LEU A 11 -7.13 10.16 1.62
C LEU A 11 -6.85 11.33 2.56
N LEU A 12 -6.24 12.41 2.08
CA LEU A 12 -5.87 13.56 2.91
C LEU A 12 -7.05 14.37 3.48
N ASN A 13 -8.16 14.48 2.73
CA ASN A 13 -9.25 15.40 3.08
C ASN A 13 -10.47 14.69 3.67
N ASN A 14 -10.60 13.38 3.47
CA ASN A 14 -11.76 12.62 3.92
C ASN A 14 -11.30 11.35 4.66
N ASP A 15 -11.93 11.07 5.80
CA ASP A 15 -11.80 9.80 6.50
C ASP A 15 -12.38 8.69 5.63
N SER A 16 -11.51 7.99 4.90
CA SER A 16 -11.89 7.04 3.85
C SER A 16 -10.91 5.89 3.77
N VAL A 17 -11.45 4.70 3.44
CA VAL A 17 -10.66 3.50 3.20
C VAL A 17 -10.60 3.26 1.70
N PHE A 18 -9.40 3.24 1.13
CA PHE A 18 -9.16 2.93 -0.27
C PHE A 18 -8.60 1.52 -0.41
N VAL A 19 -9.21 0.74 -1.31
CA VAL A 19 -8.75 -0.60 -1.65
C VAL A 19 -8.30 -0.61 -3.10
N ILE A 20 -7.06 -1.03 -3.35
CA ILE A 20 -6.45 -1.08 -4.67
C ILE A 20 -5.94 -2.49 -4.92
N ASP A 21 -6.37 -3.08 -6.03
CA ASP A 21 -5.83 -4.36 -6.50
C ASP A 21 -4.69 -4.09 -7.48
N GLU A 22 -3.59 -4.84 -7.33
CA GLU A 22 -2.38 -4.77 -8.15
C GLU A 22 -1.88 -3.32 -8.35
N ILE A 23 -1.47 -2.67 -7.27
CA ILE A 23 -1.10 -1.24 -7.26
C ILE A 23 0.05 -0.91 -8.23
N GLU A 24 0.81 -1.91 -8.65
CA GLU A 24 1.89 -1.81 -9.60
C GLU A 24 1.49 -1.85 -11.07
N ARG A 25 0.22 -2.10 -11.38
CA ARG A 25 -0.23 -2.13 -12.78
C ARG A 25 0.15 -0.84 -13.50
N SER A 26 1.00 -0.99 -14.51
CA SER A 26 1.47 0.10 -15.38
C SER A 26 2.48 1.08 -14.77
N LEU A 27 3.10 0.77 -13.63
CA LEU A 27 4.15 1.60 -13.01
C LEU A 27 5.40 0.80 -12.66
N HIS A 28 6.57 1.37 -12.95
CA HIS A 28 7.85 0.77 -12.57
C HIS A 28 7.97 0.70 -11.04
N HIS A 29 8.37 -0.47 -10.50
CA HIS A 29 8.44 -0.76 -9.05
C HIS A 29 9.13 0.35 -8.22
N LEU A 30 10.22 0.94 -8.71
CA LEU A 30 10.91 2.05 -8.03
C LEU A 30 10.03 3.30 -7.82
N LEU A 31 9.13 3.60 -8.76
CA LEU A 31 8.25 4.77 -8.68
C LEU A 31 7.21 4.57 -7.58
N ILE A 32 6.64 3.37 -7.49
CA ILE A 32 5.66 3.01 -6.46
C ILE A 32 6.31 3.06 -5.08
N LYS A 33 7.52 2.51 -4.95
CA LYS A 33 8.30 2.58 -3.70
C LYS A 33 8.53 4.02 -3.23
N LYS A 34 8.92 4.92 -4.15
CA LYS A 34 9.07 6.35 -3.83
C LYS A 34 7.75 7.01 -3.44
N ARG A 35 6.63 6.63 -4.07
CA ARG A 35 5.30 7.17 -3.73
C ARG A 35 4.82 6.71 -2.36
N PHE A 36 5.00 5.44 -2.00
CA PHE A 36 4.73 4.95 -0.65
C PHE A 36 5.63 5.62 0.39
N ALA A 37 6.91 5.84 0.07
CA ALA A 37 7.81 6.57 0.98
C ALA A 37 7.32 7.98 1.26
N LEU A 38 6.79 8.66 0.24
CA LEU A 38 6.16 9.97 0.40
C LEU A 38 4.87 9.84 1.23
N LEU A 39 3.98 8.91 0.92
CA LEU A 39 2.73 8.72 1.66
C LEU A 39 2.98 8.49 3.17
N LEU A 40 3.84 7.52 3.50
CA LEU A 40 4.05 7.06 4.86
C LEU A 40 4.89 8.01 5.73
N ASN A 41 5.80 8.78 5.11
CA ASN A 41 6.70 9.67 5.85
C ASN A 41 6.30 11.15 5.81
N HIS A 42 5.35 11.55 4.97
CA HIS A 42 4.98 12.95 4.83
C HIS A 42 4.03 13.38 5.95
N GLU A 43 4.34 14.51 6.61
CA GLU A 43 3.66 14.98 7.82
C GLU A 43 2.14 15.13 7.65
N ARG A 44 1.70 15.56 6.47
CA ARG A 44 0.27 15.66 6.12
C ARG A 44 -0.52 14.36 6.26
N PHE A 45 0.12 13.19 6.22
CA PHE A 45 -0.54 11.90 6.38
C PHE A 45 -0.47 11.36 7.82
N GLN A 46 0.26 12.00 8.73
CA GLN A 46 0.44 11.48 10.10
C GLN A 46 -0.80 11.63 10.99
N ASN A 47 -1.69 12.58 10.69
CA ASN A 47 -2.89 12.87 11.47
C ASN A 47 -4.20 12.56 10.72
N VAL A 48 -4.13 11.70 9.71
CA VAL A 48 -5.27 11.37 8.86
C VAL A 48 -5.82 10.02 9.29
N GLN A 49 -7.14 9.89 9.44
CA GLN A 49 -7.77 8.61 9.81
C GLN A 49 -8.06 7.70 8.59
N SER A 50 -7.56 8.09 7.42
CA SER A 50 -7.73 7.36 6.18
C SER A 50 -6.82 6.14 6.10
N GLN A 51 -7.29 5.06 5.47
CA GLN A 51 -6.52 3.82 5.31
C GLN A 51 -6.35 3.46 3.82
N LEU A 52 -5.16 3.01 3.43
CA LEU A 52 -4.88 2.47 2.11
C LEU A 52 -4.57 0.97 2.24
N ILE A 53 -5.39 0.15 1.59
CA ILE A 53 -5.20 -1.31 1.47
C ILE A 53 -4.86 -1.58 0.00
N ALA A 54 -3.71 -2.21 -0.23
CA ALA A 54 -3.25 -2.51 -1.58
C ALA A 54 -2.73 -3.95 -1.69
N SER A 55 -3.04 -4.63 -2.80
CA SER A 55 -2.39 -5.88 -3.18
C SER A 55 -1.25 -5.60 -4.18
N THR A 56 -0.23 -6.46 -4.14
CA THR A 56 0.91 -6.43 -5.07
C THR A 56 1.43 -7.85 -5.26
N HIS A 57 1.83 -8.19 -6.48
CA HIS A 57 2.60 -9.39 -6.79
C HIS A 57 4.11 -9.13 -6.65
N GLU A 58 4.53 -7.87 -6.65
CA GLU A 58 5.95 -7.50 -6.57
C GLU A 58 6.51 -7.48 -5.15
N VAL A 59 7.32 -8.48 -4.81
CA VAL A 59 7.97 -8.64 -3.50
C VAL A 59 8.93 -7.50 -3.18
N LEU A 60 9.53 -6.88 -4.20
CA LEU A 60 10.44 -5.73 -4.03
C LEU A 60 9.76 -4.49 -3.45
N LEU A 61 8.44 -4.41 -3.55
CA LEU A 61 7.65 -3.35 -2.91
C LEU A 61 7.48 -3.58 -1.41
N LEU A 62 7.49 -4.83 -0.94
CA LEU A 62 7.31 -5.21 0.46
C LEU A 62 8.60 -5.00 1.29
N ASP A 63 9.14 -3.78 1.28
CA ASP A 63 10.30 -3.42 2.10
C ASP A 63 9.89 -3.17 3.57
N ILE A 64 9.73 -4.28 4.28
CA ILE A 64 9.32 -4.35 5.70
C ILE A 64 10.30 -3.60 6.61
N LYS A 65 11.60 -3.56 6.25
CA LYS A 65 12.65 -3.04 7.13
C LYS A 65 12.75 -1.51 7.10
N ARG A 66 12.45 -0.88 5.96
CA ARG A 66 12.65 0.57 5.79
C ARG A 66 11.36 1.34 5.53
N LEU A 67 10.38 0.75 4.87
CA LEU A 67 9.24 1.48 4.33
C LEU A 67 7.96 1.24 5.14
N PHE A 68 7.69 0.00 5.52
CA PHE A 68 6.41 -0.42 6.14
C PHE A 68 6.56 -0.82 7.62
N ARG A 69 7.47 -0.18 8.36
CA ARG A 69 7.82 -0.59 9.73
C ARG A 69 6.66 -0.48 10.75
N LYS A 70 5.67 0.37 10.48
CA LYS A 70 4.50 0.59 11.35
C LYS A 70 3.19 0.08 10.73
N ASP A 71 3.26 -0.45 9.51
CA ASP A 71 2.09 -0.83 8.73
C ASP A 71 1.99 -2.35 8.64
N GLU A 72 0.78 -2.87 8.61
CA GLU A 72 0.55 -4.32 8.58
C GLU A 72 0.72 -4.88 7.16
N ILE A 73 1.52 -5.94 7.04
CA ILE A 73 1.73 -6.64 5.76
C ILE A 73 1.08 -8.02 5.86
N TRP A 74 0.19 -8.31 4.92
CA TRP A 74 -0.47 -9.60 4.80
C TRP A 74 0.07 -10.35 3.59
N PHE A 75 0.58 -11.54 3.84
CA PHE A 75 1.01 -12.45 2.80
C PHE A 75 -0.09 -13.44 2.47
N ILE A 76 -0.29 -13.67 1.19
CA ILE A 76 -1.30 -14.57 0.66
C ILE A 76 -0.60 -15.74 -0.02
N ASN A 77 -0.92 -16.96 0.41
CA ASN A 77 -0.44 -18.19 -0.23
C ASN A 77 -1.63 -19.03 -0.71
N ARG A 78 -1.73 -19.19 -2.03
CA ARG A 78 -2.75 -20.02 -2.66
C ARG A 78 -2.31 -21.49 -2.61
N ARG A 79 -3.05 -22.31 -1.86
CA ARG A 79 -2.97 -23.77 -1.91
C ARG A 79 -4.02 -24.31 -2.91
N ARG A 80 -3.92 -25.60 -3.26
CA ARG A 80 -4.82 -26.25 -4.24
C ARG A 80 -6.32 -26.08 -3.96
N ILE A 81 -6.73 -25.97 -2.69
CA ILE A 81 -8.15 -25.95 -2.28
C ILE A 81 -8.46 -24.72 -1.40
N SER A 82 -7.44 -24.04 -0.88
CA SER A 82 -7.62 -22.97 0.11
C SER A 82 -6.64 -21.83 -0.08
N CYS A 83 -6.98 -20.66 0.45
CA CYS A 83 -6.11 -19.51 0.53
C CYS A 83 -5.67 -19.34 1.99
N LEU A 84 -4.36 -19.31 2.24
CA LEU A 84 -3.82 -19.04 3.57
C LEU A 84 -3.38 -17.57 3.61
N LEU A 85 -3.86 -16.83 4.60
CA LEU A 85 -3.50 -15.45 4.84
C LEU A 85 -2.77 -15.35 6.18
N PHE A 86 -1.61 -14.73 6.19
CA PHE A 86 -0.79 -14.57 7.40
C PHE A 86 -0.22 -13.15 7.46
N SER A 87 -0.29 -12.55 8.65
CA SER A 87 0.26 -11.22 8.92
C SER A 87 1.63 -11.33 9.59
N GLN A 88 2.46 -10.32 9.35
CA GLN A 88 3.72 -10.12 10.06
C GLN A 88 3.65 -8.77 10.79
N CYS A 89 3.55 -8.82 12.12
CA CYS A 89 3.62 -7.65 13.02
C CYS A 89 5.07 -7.38 13.46
#